data_AF-A0A8T4FP57-F1
#
_entry.id   AF-A0A8T4FP57-F1
#
_cell.length_a   1.000
_cell.length_b   1.000
_cell.length_c   1.000
_cell.angle_alpha   90.00
_cell.angle_beta   90.00
_cell.angle_gamma   90.00
#
_symmetry.space_group_name_H-M   'P 1'
#
loop_
_entity.id
_entity.type
_entity.pdbx_description
1 polymer ?
#
loop_
_entity_poly.entity_id
_entity_poly.type
_entity_poly.pdbx_seq_one_letter_code
_entity_poly.pdbx_strand_id
1 'polypeptide(L)'
;MAIVAIKCPSCHGDVQLDDSREFGFCVYCGTKIMIRRDTPPASSLDGQVANLKPLMESYLGEGDLGRAQEYARSIIAINGADADVWYADAVAEICRSPGMLEQLKTSGTVPGLEALKNYEILSGRRADPADVERRCARRGTPNSPT
;
A
#
# COMPACT_ATOMS: atom_id res chain seq x y z
N MET A 1 -2.32 -28.05 11.68
CA MET A 1 -1.69 -27.51 10.46
C MET A 1 -2.74 -27.54 9.38
N ALA A 2 -3.33 -26.38 9.06
CA ALA A 2 -4.26 -26.24 7.96
C ALA A 2 -3.54 -25.48 6.86
N ILE A 3 -3.57 -26.03 5.64
CA ILE A 3 -3.05 -25.35 4.45
C ILE A 3 -4.23 -24.62 3.84
N VAL A 4 -4.12 -23.30 3.72
CA VAL A 4 -5.10 -22.47 3.05
C VAL A 4 -4.66 -22.20 1.62
N ALA A 5 -5.57 -22.44 0.68
CA ALA A 5 -5.38 -22.05 -0.71
C ALA A 5 -5.78 -20.58 -0.86
N ILE A 6 -4.83 -19.73 -1.21
CA ILE A 6 -5.02 -18.30 -1.42
C ILE A 6 -4.46 -17.90 -2.78
N LYS A 7 -5.13 -16.99 -3.48
CA LYS A 7 -4.57 -16.38 -4.68
C LYS A 7 -3.57 -15.29 -4.32
N CYS A 8 -2.41 -15.34 -4.96
CA CYS A 8 -1.42 -14.28 -4.82
C CYS A 8 -1.97 -12.97 -5.41
N PRO A 9 -1.98 -11.85 -4.64
CA PRO A 9 -2.48 -10.57 -5.12
C PRO A 9 -1.63 -9.95 -6.24
N SER A 10 -0.37 -10.38 -6.38
CA SER A 10 0.58 -9.78 -7.33
C SER A 10 0.63 -10.55 -8.65
N CYS A 11 0.66 -11.89 -8.62
CA CYS A 11 0.72 -12.71 -9.83
C CYS A 11 -0.57 -13.48 -10.16
N HIS A 12 -1.60 -13.39 -9.32
CA HIS A 12 -2.88 -14.13 -9.43
C HIS A 12 -2.76 -15.66 -9.44
N GLY A 13 -1.55 -16.18 -9.19
CA GLY A 13 -1.29 -17.61 -9.05
C GLY A 13 -1.93 -18.19 -7.78
N ASP A 14 -2.36 -19.44 -7.86
CA ASP A 14 -2.91 -20.20 -6.75
C ASP A 14 -1.77 -20.70 -5.86
N VAL A 15 -1.71 -20.24 -4.61
CA VAL A 15 -0.66 -20.57 -3.65
C VAL A 15 -1.25 -21.24 -2.43
N GLN A 16 -0.56 -22.24 -1.91
CA GLN A 16 -0.91 -22.92 -0.66
C GLN A 16 0.02 -22.44 0.46
N LEU A 17 -0.54 -21.85 1.51
CA LEU A 17 0.21 -21.33 2.66
C LEU A 17 -0.28 -21.96 3.97
N ASP A 18 0.61 -22.02 4.97
CA ASP A 18 0.26 -22.53 6.30
C ASP A 18 -0.50 -21.48 7.11
N ASP A 19 -1.71 -21.81 7.56
CA ASP A 19 -2.60 -20.93 8.35
C ASP A 19 -2.06 -20.58 9.75
N SER A 20 -1.00 -21.26 10.20
CA SER A 20 -0.37 -20.97 11.48
C SER A 20 0.48 -19.71 11.46
N ARG A 21 0.80 -19.18 10.27
CA ARG A 21 1.65 -17.99 10.09
C ARG A 21 0.79 -16.78 9.75
N GLU A 22 1.13 -15.61 10.26
CA GLU A 22 0.45 -14.34 9.92
C GLU A 22 0.77 -13.88 8.48
N PHE A 23 1.90 -14.35 7.93
CA PHE A 23 2.41 -14.01 6.61
C PHE A 23 3.02 -15.24 5.94
N GLY A 24 2.90 -15.29 4.61
CA GLY A 24 3.62 -16.23 3.75
C GLY A 24 4.21 -15.55 2.52
N PHE A 25 4.93 -16.31 1.70
CA PHE A 25 5.52 -15.81 0.47
C PHE A 25 5.01 -16.62 -0.72
N CYS A 26 4.67 -15.92 -1.80
CA CYS A 26 4.31 -16.56 -3.06
C CYS A 26 5.52 -17.30 -3.64
N VAL A 27 5.38 -18.59 -3.89
CA VAL A 27 6.43 -19.41 -4.52
C VAL A 27 6.74 -19.01 -5.97
N TYR A 28 5.81 -18.32 -6.62
CA TYR A 28 5.94 -17.94 -8.04
C TYR A 28 6.60 -16.56 -8.24
N CYS A 29 6.29 -15.59 -7.38
CA CYS A 29 6.78 -14.20 -7.57
C CYS A 29 7.51 -13.63 -6.34
N GLY A 30 7.63 -14.39 -5.25
CA GLY A 30 8.29 -13.95 -4.02
C GLY A 30 7.50 -12.91 -3.21
N THR A 31 6.29 -12.56 -3.64
CA THR A 31 5.46 -11.56 -2.96
C THR A 31 5.04 -12.01 -1.57
N LYS A 32 5.16 -11.12 -0.57
CA LYS A 32 4.63 -11.30 0.78
C LYS A 32 3.10 -11.30 0.74
N ILE A 33 2.47 -12.31 1.32
CA ILE A 33 1.02 -12.50 1.39
C ILE A 33 0.61 -12.49 2.85
N MET A 34 -0.42 -11.70 3.20
CA MET A 34 -1.06 -11.74 4.53
C MET A 34 -1.99 -12.95 4.61
N ILE A 35 -1.87 -13.73 5.67
CA ILE A 35 -2.76 -14.87 5.94
C ILE A 35 -3.65 -14.44 7.11
N ARG A 36 -4.83 -13.88 6.81
CA ARG A 36 -5.84 -13.56 7.82
C ARG A 36 -6.97 -14.58 7.74
N ARG A 37 -7.39 -15.11 8.88
CA ARG A 37 -8.42 -16.18 8.98
C ARG A 37 -9.83 -15.72 8.59
N ASP A 38 -10.09 -14.42 8.57
CA ASP A 38 -11.40 -13.83 8.31
C ASP A 38 -11.48 -13.04 6.99
N THR A 39 -10.56 -13.28 6.05
CA THR A 39 -10.64 -12.57 4.77
C THR A 39 -11.72 -13.18 3.88
N PRO A 40 -12.58 -12.35 3.26
CA PRO A 40 -13.54 -12.82 2.27
C PRO A 40 -12.79 -13.59 1.17
N PRO A 41 -13.44 -14.56 0.50
CA PRO A 41 -12.80 -15.27 -0.60
C PRO A 41 -12.26 -14.26 -1.61
N ALA A 42 -10.98 -14.40 -1.98
CA ALA A 42 -10.25 -13.47 -2.85
C ALA A 42 -10.88 -13.31 -4.26
N SER A 43 -11.89 -14.10 -4.59
CA SER A 43 -12.75 -13.93 -5.77
C SER A 43 -13.68 -12.71 -5.70
N SER A 44 -13.92 -12.16 -4.50
CA SER A 44 -14.72 -10.95 -4.30
C SER A 44 -13.84 -9.70 -4.39
N LEU A 45 -14.33 -8.61 -4.99
CA LEU A 45 -13.63 -7.32 -5.05
C LEU A 45 -13.24 -6.83 -3.63
N ASP A 46 -14.16 -6.95 -2.67
CA ASP A 46 -13.91 -6.65 -1.25
C ASP A 46 -12.85 -7.56 -0.62
N GLY A 47 -12.81 -8.83 -1.01
CA GLY A 47 -11.80 -9.80 -0.56
C GLY A 47 -10.40 -9.46 -1.07
N GLN A 48 -10.29 -8.94 -2.30
CA GLN A 48 -9.01 -8.47 -2.85
C GLN A 48 -8.51 -7.24 -2.08
N VAL A 49 -9.37 -6.25 -1.83
CA VAL A 49 -9.01 -5.06 -1.03
C VAL A 49 -8.59 -5.43 0.39
N ALA A 50 -9.32 -6.35 1.03
CA ALA A 50 -9.02 -6.82 2.39
C ALA A 50 -7.62 -7.48 2.52
N ASN A 51 -7.10 -8.05 1.43
CA ASN A 51 -5.75 -8.61 1.39
C ASN A 51 -4.69 -7.57 1.02
N LEU A 52 -5.01 -6.62 0.13
CA LEU A 52 -4.08 -5.63 -0.40
C LEU A 52 -3.82 -4.47 0.58
N LYS A 53 -4.85 -3.96 1.26
CA LYS A 53 -4.74 -2.82 2.18
C LYS A 53 -3.74 -3.06 3.32
N PRO A 54 -3.76 -4.20 4.05
CA PRO A 54 -2.76 -4.44 5.10
C PRO A 54 -1.34 -4.62 4.54
N LEU A 55 -1.17 -5.11 3.30
CA LEU A 55 0.14 -5.14 2.64
C LEU A 55 0.64 -3.73 2.35
N MET A 56 -0.21 -2.87 1.77
CA MET A 56 0.10 -1.46 1.57
C MET A 56 0.54 -0.78 2.87
N GLU A 57 -0.22 -0.94 3.96
CA GLU A 57 0.09 -0.36 5.26
C GLU A 57 1.41 -0.90 5.84
N SER A 58 1.69 -2.21 5.69
CA SER A 58 2.96 -2.83 6.09
C SER A 58 4.13 -2.19 5.34
N TYR A 59 4.05 -2.08 4.01
CA TYR A 59 5.13 -1.51 3.20
C TYR A 59 5.30 0.01 3.41
N LEU A 60 4.21 0.75 3.65
CA LEU A 60 4.28 2.15 4.08
C LEU A 60 5.00 2.28 5.43
N GLY A 61 4.72 1.39 6.38
CA GLY A 61 5.37 1.35 7.69
C GLY A 61 6.87 1.01 7.61
N GLU A 62 7.24 0.08 6.72
CA GLU A 62 8.63 -0.31 6.43
C GLU A 62 9.40 0.75 5.61
N GLY A 63 8.72 1.75 5.05
CA GLY A 63 9.31 2.79 4.21
C GLY A 63 9.59 2.35 2.76
N ASP A 64 9.14 1.15 2.36
CA ASP A 64 9.18 0.69 0.97
C ASP A 64 8.01 1.32 0.19
N LEU A 65 8.20 2.60 -0.15
CA LEU A 65 7.21 3.39 -0.87
C LEU A 65 6.95 2.86 -2.28
N GLY A 66 7.88 2.10 -2.86
CA GLY A 66 7.70 1.48 -4.17
C GLY A 66 6.59 0.43 -4.14
N ARG A 67 6.74 -0.56 -3.23
CA ARG A 67 5.74 -1.62 -3.05
C ARG A 67 4.44 -1.08 -2.47
N ALA A 68 4.52 -0.16 -1.50
CA ALA A 68 3.32 0.50 -0.98
C ALA A 68 2.49 1.15 -2.09
N GLN A 69 3.12 1.83 -3.02
CA GLN A 69 2.43 2.47 -4.14
C GLN A 69 1.76 1.45 -5.06
N GLU A 70 2.44 0.35 -5.37
CA GLU A 70 1.89 -0.70 -6.24
C GLU A 70 0.58 -1.27 -5.66
N TYR A 71 0.57 -1.56 -4.35
CA TYR A 71 -0.65 -2.00 -3.66
C TYR A 71 -1.70 -0.91 -3.60
N ALA A 72 -1.33 0.35 -3.33
CA ALA A 72 -2.26 1.46 -3.30
C ALA A 72 -2.99 1.64 -4.65
N ARG A 73 -2.24 1.62 -5.77
CA ARG A 73 -2.81 1.73 -7.12
C ARG A 73 -3.69 0.54 -7.48
N SER A 74 -3.30 -0.66 -7.03
CA SER A 74 -4.13 -1.86 -7.20
C SER A 74 -5.46 -1.74 -6.45
N ILE A 75 -5.44 -1.24 -5.20
CA ILE A 75 -6.65 -1.00 -4.42
C ILE A 75 -7.51 0.09 -5.07
N ILE A 76 -6.91 1.21 -5.51
CA ILE A 76 -7.63 2.30 -6.20
C ILE A 76 -8.34 1.79 -7.45
N ALA A 77 -7.70 0.90 -8.22
CA ALA A 77 -8.29 0.31 -9.42
C ALA A 77 -9.49 -0.61 -9.12
N ILE A 78 -9.53 -1.20 -7.92
CA ILE A 78 -10.62 -2.09 -7.46
C ILE A 78 -11.73 -1.28 -6.79
N ASN A 79 -11.36 -0.41 -5.84
CA ASN A 79 -12.23 0.44 -5.05
C ASN A 79 -11.51 1.75 -4.69
N GLY A 80 -11.82 2.82 -5.43
CA GLY A 80 -11.28 4.16 -5.22
C GLY A 80 -11.97 4.97 -4.12
N ALA A 81 -12.83 4.39 -3.27
CA ALA A 81 -13.55 5.14 -2.23
C ALA A 81 -12.75 5.33 -0.93
N ASP A 82 -11.59 4.68 -0.79
CA ASP A 82 -10.79 4.73 0.42
C ASP A 82 -9.79 5.89 0.39
N ALA A 83 -10.05 6.92 1.20
CA ALA A 83 -9.22 8.12 1.24
C ALA A 83 -7.76 7.82 1.64
N ASP A 84 -7.54 6.91 2.59
CA ASP A 84 -6.20 6.61 3.10
C ASP A 84 -5.31 5.98 2.01
N VAL A 85 -5.93 5.26 1.07
CA VAL A 85 -5.24 4.63 -0.07
C VAL A 85 -4.79 5.70 -1.08
N TRP A 86 -5.63 6.71 -1.37
CA TRP A 86 -5.22 7.85 -2.18
C TRP A 86 -4.09 8.65 -1.52
N TYR A 87 -4.17 8.84 -0.20
CA TYR A 87 -3.09 9.49 0.53
C TYR A 87 -1.79 8.70 0.46
N ALA A 88 -1.86 7.38 0.58
CA ALA A 88 -0.70 6.49 0.43
C ALA A 88 -0.03 6.60 -0.94
N ASP A 89 -0.82 6.58 -2.03
CA ASP A 89 -0.29 6.75 -3.39
C ASP A 89 0.37 8.12 -3.58
N ALA A 90 -0.30 9.20 -3.13
CA ALA A 90 0.25 10.55 -3.19
C ALA A 90 1.58 10.68 -2.44
N VAL A 91 1.63 10.20 -1.19
CA VAL A 91 2.84 10.20 -0.37
C VAL A 91 3.96 9.44 -1.08
N ALA A 92 3.67 8.26 -1.64
CA ALA A 92 4.67 7.49 -2.35
C ALA A 92 5.22 8.22 -3.58
N GLU A 93 4.38 8.86 -4.39
CA GLU A 93 4.81 9.66 -5.56
C GLU A 93 5.66 10.87 -5.17
N ILE A 94 5.19 11.66 -4.20
CA ILE A 94 5.85 12.87 -3.72
C ILE A 94 7.20 12.52 -3.12
N CYS A 95 7.23 11.52 -2.25
CA CYS A 95 8.46 11.12 -1.59
C CYS A 95 9.47 10.55 -2.60
N ARG A 96 9.06 9.66 -3.53
CA ARG A 96 9.99 9.09 -4.52
C ARG A 96 10.60 10.12 -5.47
N SER A 97 9.96 11.28 -5.61
CA SER A 97 10.41 12.33 -6.52
C SER A 97 11.27 13.36 -5.78
N PRO A 98 12.56 13.53 -6.16
CA PRO A 98 13.44 14.46 -5.47
C PRO A 98 12.94 15.91 -5.60
N GLY A 99 12.98 16.66 -4.50
CA GLY A 99 12.56 18.08 -4.45
C GLY A 99 11.05 18.32 -4.46
N MET A 100 10.21 17.29 -4.58
CA MET A 100 8.76 17.49 -4.68
C MET A 100 8.11 17.85 -3.35
N LEU A 101 8.68 17.45 -2.22
CA LEU A 101 8.19 17.89 -0.91
C LEU A 101 8.26 19.42 -0.75
N GLU A 102 9.32 20.05 -1.26
CA GLU A 102 9.48 21.50 -1.22
C GLU A 102 8.56 22.20 -2.23
N GLN A 103 8.30 21.57 -3.39
CA GLN A 103 7.29 22.06 -4.34
C GLN A 103 5.86 21.97 -3.77
N LEU A 104 5.55 20.92 -3.00
CA LEU A 104 4.24 20.79 -2.32
C LEU A 104 3.98 21.99 -1.40
N LYS A 105 5.00 22.43 -0.67
CA LYS A 105 4.92 23.56 0.27
C LYS A 105 4.78 24.92 -0.43
N THR A 106 5.30 25.06 -1.65
CA THR A 106 5.48 26.36 -2.33
C THR A 106 4.51 26.61 -3.48
N SER A 107 4.34 25.65 -4.39
CA SER A 107 3.55 25.81 -5.62
C SER A 107 2.30 24.93 -5.65
N GLY A 108 2.27 23.87 -4.83
CA GLY A 108 1.20 22.86 -4.83
C GLY A 108 1.16 22.00 -6.08
N THR A 109 2.08 22.17 -7.04
CA THR A 109 2.15 21.35 -8.25
C THR A 109 3.18 20.26 -8.05
N VAL A 110 2.72 19.04 -7.77
CA VAL A 110 3.58 17.88 -7.49
C VAL A 110 3.04 16.62 -8.20
N PRO A 111 3.89 15.62 -8.49
CA PRO A 111 3.41 14.27 -8.73
C PRO A 111 2.60 13.82 -7.51
N GLY A 112 1.49 13.13 -7.71
CA GLY A 112 0.54 12.82 -6.65
C GLY A 112 -0.47 13.91 -6.31
N LEU A 113 -0.44 15.09 -6.96
CA LEU A 113 -1.44 16.15 -6.72
C LEU A 113 -2.87 15.67 -6.93
N GLU A 114 -3.12 14.86 -7.96
CA GLU A 114 -4.45 14.33 -8.23
C GLU A 114 -4.90 13.37 -7.11
N ALA A 115 -3.99 12.53 -6.63
CA ALA A 115 -4.25 11.65 -5.50
C ALA A 115 -4.52 12.45 -4.20
N LEU A 116 -3.82 13.57 -3.98
CA LEU A 116 -4.10 14.49 -2.87
C LEU A 116 -5.49 15.13 -2.96
N LYS A 117 -5.93 15.51 -4.17
CA LYS A 117 -7.29 16.03 -4.36
C LYS A 117 -8.35 14.97 -4.07
N ASN A 118 -8.15 13.74 -4.54
CA ASN A 118 -9.07 12.64 -4.25
C ASN A 118 -9.13 12.33 -2.75
N TYR A 119 -7.97 12.35 -2.06
CA TYR A 119 -7.92 12.28 -0.60
C TYR A 119 -8.73 13.41 0.05
N GLU A 120 -8.58 14.65 -0.40
CA GLU A 120 -9.31 15.80 0.14
C GLU A 120 -10.83 15.67 -0.08
N ILE A 121 -11.25 15.24 -1.27
CA ILE A 121 -12.66 15.01 -1.62
C ILE A 121 -13.27 13.93 -0.71
N LEU A 122 -12.57 12.82 -0.49
CA LEU A 122 -13.08 11.66 0.25
C LEU A 122 -13.00 11.84 1.77
N SER A 123 -11.95 12.49 2.27
CA SER A 123 -11.73 12.65 3.71
C SER A 123 -12.25 13.97 4.28
N GLY A 124 -12.54 14.95 3.43
CA GLY A 124 -12.84 16.32 3.84
C GLY A 124 -11.65 17.05 4.49
N ARG A 125 -10.43 16.48 4.41
CA ARG A 125 -9.22 17.01 5.02
C ARG A 125 -8.17 17.29 3.95
N ARG A 126 -7.55 18.47 4.02
CA ARG A 126 -6.38 18.77 3.20
C ARG A 126 -5.16 18.01 3.73
N ALA A 127 -4.33 17.50 2.83
CA ALA A 127 -3.08 16.87 3.23
C ALA A 127 -2.13 17.89 3.87
N ASP A 128 -1.63 17.54 5.04
CA ASP A 128 -0.66 18.36 5.77
C ASP A 128 0.76 18.04 5.25
N PRO A 129 1.49 19.03 4.71
CA PRO A 129 2.82 18.79 4.13
C PRO A 129 3.84 18.31 5.18
N ALA A 130 3.68 18.65 6.46
CA ALA A 130 4.55 18.13 7.51
C ALA A 130 4.24 16.65 7.83
N ASP A 131 3.00 16.17 7.65
CA ASP A 131 2.71 14.74 7.71
C ASP A 131 3.36 13.97 6.56
N VAL A 132 3.26 14.51 5.34
CA VAL A 132 3.92 13.93 4.17
C VAL A 132 5.44 13.87 4.40
N GLU A 133 6.04 14.94 4.92
CA GLU A 133 7.46 14.99 5.28
C GLU A 133 7.85 13.92 6.30
N ARG A 134 7.08 13.77 7.39
CA ARG A 134 7.32 12.70 8.39
C ARG A 134 7.27 11.31 7.78
N ARG A 135 6.36 11.07 6.82
CA ARG A 135 6.27 9.78 6.11
C ARG A 135 7.43 9.58 5.14
N CYS A 136 7.84 10.63 4.43
CA CYS A 136 9.04 10.58 3.58
C CYS A 136 10.32 10.28 4.38
N ALA A 137 10.43 10.81 5.60
CA ALA A 137 11.57 10.66 6.49
C ALA A 137 11.70 9.25 7.10
N ARG A 138 10.64 8.43 7.08
CA ARG A 138 10.71 7.01 7.47
C ARG A 138 11.48 6.15 6.45
N ARG A 139 11.92 6.71 5.33
CA ARG A 139 12.90 6.07 4.44
C ARG A 139 14.25 6.02 5.14
N GLY A 140 14.55 4.91 5.81
CA GLY A 140 15.89 4.80 6.37
C GLY A 140 16.13 3.79 7.48
N THR A 141 15.43 2.67 7.53
CA THR A 141 16.07 1.44 8.00
C THR A 141 15.67 0.33 7.05
N PRO A 142 16.46 0.04 5.99
CA PRO A 142 16.40 -1.32 5.47
C PRO A 142 16.58 -2.23 6.68
N ASN A 143 15.62 -3.12 6.93
CA ASN A 143 15.86 -4.25 7.81
C ASN A 143 17.13 -4.92 7.30
N SER A 144 18.25 -4.70 8.00
CA SER A 144 19.44 -5.53 7.86
C SER A 144 18.99 -6.94 8.24
N PRO A 145 19.06 -7.93 7.33
CA PRO A 145 18.95 -9.31 7.76
C PRO A 145 20.24 -9.62 8.53
N THR A 146 20.16 -9.70 9.85
CA THR A 146 21.11 -10.49 10.66
C THR A 146 20.71 -11.95 10.60
#